data_AF-A0A941F466-F1
#
_entry.id   AF-A0A941F466-F1
#
_cell.length_a   1.000
_cell.length_b   1.000
_cell.length_c   1.000
_cell.angle_alpha   90.00
_cell.angle_beta   90.00
_cell.angle_gamma   90.00
#
_symmetry.space_group_name_H-M   'P 1'
#
loop_
_entity.id
_entity.type
_entity.pdbx_description
1 polymer ?
#
loop_
_entity_poly.entity_id
_entity_poly.type
_entity_poly.pdbx_seq_one_letter_code
_entity_poly.pdbx_strand_id
1 'polypeptide(L)'
;MAANYTRIIEHKGHLPQEELIYSSAIRLCEIDKIYGKGVAKNFVIAYLINFCDLLNIKEDAKLNEIQLSTCALNILMRCNGITISELADMIRKFSSGRYGQFYGQMDIMTIGEWTMVYMKDRGDIILNNDQLTRFILERDK
;
A
#
# COMPACT_ATOMS: atom_id res chain seq x y z
N MET A 1 -23.80 -15.18 -14.11
CA MET A 1 -22.86 -15.04 -12.97
C MET A 1 -21.49 -15.69 -13.20
N ALA A 2 -20.99 -15.82 -14.45
CA ALA A 2 -19.70 -16.48 -14.73
C ALA A 2 -18.72 -15.66 -15.59
N ALA A 3 -19.06 -14.40 -15.94
CA ALA A 3 -18.31 -13.62 -16.92
C ALA A 3 -17.17 -12.76 -16.33
N ASN A 4 -17.05 -12.65 -15.00
CA ASN A 4 -16.06 -11.74 -14.38
C ASN A 4 -14.75 -12.42 -13.93
N TYR A 5 -14.65 -13.75 -13.98
CA TYR A 5 -13.41 -14.44 -13.61
C TYR A 5 -12.40 -14.54 -14.77
N THR A 6 -12.83 -14.32 -16.01
CA THR A 6 -11.98 -14.51 -17.20
C THR A 6 -11.02 -13.34 -17.46
N ARG A 7 -11.20 -12.18 -16.84
CA ARG A 7 -10.25 -11.05 -16.98
C ARG A 7 -8.98 -11.17 -16.13
N ILE A 8 -8.91 -12.15 -15.23
CA ILE A 8 -7.78 -12.30 -14.31
C ILE A 8 -6.57 -12.98 -14.99
N ILE A 9 -6.72 -13.55 -16.19
CA ILE A 9 -5.69 -14.39 -16.83
C ILE A 9 -4.98 -13.73 -18.04
N GLU A 10 -4.91 -12.39 -18.11
CA GLU A 10 -4.17 -11.70 -19.19
C GLU A 10 -3.15 -10.63 -18.75
N HIS A 11 -2.83 -10.54 -17.46
CA HIS A 11 -1.73 -9.69 -17.00
C HIS A 11 -0.61 -10.50 -16.34
N LYS A 12 0.40 -10.88 -17.15
CA LYS A 12 1.74 -11.30 -16.68
C LYS A 12 2.55 -10.14 -16.06
N GLY A 13 1.90 -9.26 -15.31
CA GLY A 13 2.50 -8.10 -14.66
C GLY A 13 1.48 -7.46 -13.74
N HIS A 14 1.84 -7.33 -12.46
CA HIS A 14 1.23 -6.51 -11.40
C HIS A 14 -0.27 -6.10 -11.56
N LEU A 15 -1.10 -6.57 -10.63
CA LEU A 15 -2.52 -6.21 -10.56
C LEU A 15 -2.72 -4.69 -10.38
N PRO A 16 -3.67 -4.05 -11.10
CA PRO A 16 -4.03 -2.65 -10.88
C PRO A 16 -4.40 -2.37 -9.42
N GLN A 17 -4.11 -1.16 -8.93
CA GLN A 17 -4.41 -0.76 -7.55
C GLN A 17 -5.89 -0.97 -7.17
N GLU A 18 -6.80 -0.75 -8.12
CA GLU A 18 -8.24 -1.00 -7.95
C GLU A 18 -8.54 -2.46 -7.58
N GLU A 19 -7.96 -3.42 -8.31
CA GLU A 19 -8.15 -4.84 -8.02
C GLU A 19 -7.57 -5.22 -6.65
N LEU A 20 -6.49 -4.55 -6.23
CA LEU A 20 -5.88 -4.76 -4.91
C LEU A 20 -6.79 -4.24 -3.77
N ILE A 21 -7.46 -3.10 -3.97
CA ILE A 21 -8.40 -2.50 -3.01
C ILE A 21 -9.55 -3.45 -2.69
N TYR A 22 -10.07 -4.12 -3.72
CA TYR A 22 -11.20 -5.06 -3.61
C TYR A 22 -10.77 -6.53 -3.49
N SER A 23 -9.48 -6.79 -3.36
CA SER A 23 -8.96 -8.16 -3.19
C SER A 23 -9.38 -8.75 -1.83
N SER A 24 -9.40 -10.08 -1.76
CA SER A 24 -9.64 -10.83 -0.52
C SER A 24 -8.38 -11.01 0.34
N ALA A 25 -7.33 -10.21 0.10
CA ALA A 25 -6.11 -10.27 0.88
C ALA A 25 -6.33 -9.74 2.31
N ILE A 26 -5.56 -10.27 3.25
CA ILE A 26 -5.64 -9.89 4.68
C ILE A 26 -5.36 -8.39 4.83
N ARG A 27 -6.16 -7.69 5.63
CA ARG A 27 -5.95 -6.28 5.96
C ARG A 27 -4.94 -6.13 7.08
N LEU A 28 -4.21 -5.01 7.11
CA LEU A 28 -3.22 -4.74 8.15
C LEU A 28 -3.86 -4.78 9.56
N CYS A 29 -5.09 -4.31 9.70
CA CYS A 29 -5.85 -4.35 10.97
C CYS A 29 -6.20 -5.77 11.46
N GLU A 30 -6.07 -6.79 10.61
CA GLU A 30 -6.41 -8.18 10.92
C GLU A 30 -5.17 -8.99 11.31
N ILE A 31 -3.98 -8.56 10.90
CA ILE A 31 -2.72 -9.30 11.11
C ILE A 31 -2.49 -9.59 12.59
N ASP A 32 -2.62 -8.59 13.45
CA ASP A 32 -2.38 -8.78 14.90
C ASP A 32 -3.41 -9.72 15.55
N LYS A 33 -4.62 -9.80 14.98
CA LYS A 33 -5.66 -10.73 15.46
C LYS A 33 -5.37 -12.16 15.08
N ILE A 34 -4.77 -12.38 13.90
CA ILE A 34 -4.50 -13.70 13.34
C ILE A 34 -3.17 -14.26 13.86
N TYR A 35 -2.13 -13.42 13.89
CA TYR A 35 -0.74 -13.85 14.12
C TYR A 35 -0.17 -13.40 15.47
N GLY A 36 -0.90 -12.57 16.22
CA GLY A 36 -0.50 -12.09 17.53
C GLY A 36 -0.04 -10.63 17.54
N LYS A 37 -0.02 -10.05 18.75
CA LYS A 37 0.24 -8.63 18.96
C LYS A 37 1.62 -8.20 18.45
N GLY A 38 1.67 -7.13 17.66
CA GLY A 38 2.91 -6.54 17.16
C GLY A 38 3.43 -7.15 15.87
N VAL A 39 2.80 -8.19 15.34
CA VAL A 39 3.19 -8.80 14.06
C VAL A 39 2.94 -7.85 12.90
N ALA A 40 1.86 -7.08 12.90
CA ALA A 40 1.57 -6.07 11.87
C ALA A 40 2.69 -5.03 11.77
N LYS A 41 3.23 -4.59 12.92
CA LYS A 41 4.35 -3.64 12.95
C LYS A 41 5.60 -4.25 12.34
N ASN A 42 5.98 -5.45 12.77
CA ASN A 42 7.17 -6.14 12.25
C ASN A 42 7.04 -6.45 10.76
N PHE A 43 5.82 -6.75 10.30
CA PHE A 43 5.52 -6.94 8.89
C PHE A 43 5.80 -5.68 8.08
N VAL A 44 5.30 -4.51 8.50
CA VAL A 44 5.58 -3.24 7.83
C VAL A 44 7.07 -2.88 7.88
N ILE A 45 7.75 -3.13 9.00
CA ILE A 45 9.21 -2.94 9.12
C ILE A 45 9.96 -3.77 8.06
N ALA A 46 9.59 -5.04 7.87
CA ALA A 46 10.23 -5.89 6.87
C ALA A 46 10.06 -5.32 5.43
N TYR A 47 8.90 -4.75 5.12
CA TYR A 47 8.67 -4.06 3.85
C TYR A 47 9.53 -2.80 3.69
N LEU A 48 9.70 -2.02 4.77
CA LEU A 48 10.56 -0.82 4.76
C LEU A 48 12.05 -1.18 4.63
N ILE A 49 12.50 -2.27 5.24
CA ILE A 49 13.88 -2.76 5.08
C ILE A 49 14.12 -3.18 3.63
N ASN A 50 13.22 -4.01 3.08
CA ASN A 50 13.30 -4.42 1.67
C ASN A 50 13.28 -3.21 0.74
N PHE A 51 12.49 -2.18 1.06
CA PHE A 51 12.45 -0.93 0.31
C PHE A 51 13.80 -0.21 0.32
N CYS A 52 14.43 -0.07 1.49
CA CYS A 52 15.77 0.53 1.61
C CYS A 52 16.83 -0.24 0.81
N ASP A 53 16.78 -1.57 0.86
CA ASP A 53 17.73 -2.44 0.17
C ASP A 53 17.55 -2.38 -1.35
N LEU A 54 16.30 -2.31 -1.84
CA LEU A 54 16.00 -2.14 -3.28
C LEU A 54 16.56 -0.85 -3.86
N LEU A 55 16.63 0.22 -3.06
CA LEU A 55 17.16 1.52 -3.47
C LEU A 55 18.69 1.62 -3.30
N ASN A 56 19.35 0.56 -2.83
CA ASN A 56 20.79 0.53 -2.56
C ASN A 56 21.27 1.73 -1.71
N ILE A 57 20.45 2.12 -0.73
CA ILE A 57 20.78 3.22 0.19
C ILE A 57 21.96 2.79 1.06
N LYS A 58 22.95 3.66 1.18
CA LYS A 58 24.12 3.40 2.04
C LYS A 58 23.68 3.16 3.48
N GLU A 59 24.39 2.29 4.20
CA GLU A 59 24.01 1.86 5.55
C GLU A 59 23.86 3.03 6.55
N ASP A 60 24.67 4.07 6.40
CA ASP A 60 24.64 5.31 7.20
C ASP A 60 23.46 6.24 6.87
N ALA A 61 22.80 6.03 5.72
CA ALA A 61 21.62 6.75 5.27
C ALA A 61 20.32 5.92 5.40
N LYS A 62 20.41 4.67 5.86
CA LYS A 62 19.24 3.83 6.18
C LYS A 62 18.60 4.28 7.49
N LEU A 63 17.30 4.05 7.60
CA LEU A 63 16.56 4.27 8.83
C LEU A 63 17.08 3.32 9.92
N ASN A 64 17.43 3.85 11.08
CA ASN A 64 17.74 3.02 12.25
C ASN A 64 16.47 2.34 12.81
N GLU A 65 16.64 1.40 13.75
CA GLU A 65 15.53 0.62 14.30
C GLU A 65 14.39 1.48 14.87
N ILE A 66 14.72 2.57 15.57
CA ILE A 66 13.72 3.50 16.13
C ILE A 66 12.95 4.17 14.99
N GLN A 67 13.66 4.67 13.98
CA GLN A 67 13.05 5.33 12.82
C GLN A 67 12.18 4.36 12.01
N LEU A 68 12.62 3.12 11.78
CA LEU A 68 11.83 2.06 11.14
C LEU A 68 10.56 1.77 11.93
N SER A 69 10.67 1.63 13.25
CA SER A 69 9.52 1.39 14.13
C SER A 69 8.54 2.57 14.09
N THR A 70 9.02 3.81 14.11
CA THR A 70 8.19 5.01 13.97
C THR A 70 7.49 5.08 12.61
N CYS A 71 8.21 4.81 11.51
CA CYS A 71 7.62 4.74 10.17
C CYS A 71 6.53 3.68 10.08
N ALA A 72 6.80 2.47 10.60
CA ALA A 72 5.83 1.38 10.59
C ALA A 72 4.56 1.72 11.36
N LEU A 73 4.68 2.33 12.54
CA LEU A 73 3.53 2.79 13.30
C LEU A 73 2.75 3.89 12.58
N ASN A 74 3.44 4.86 11.96
CA ASN A 74 2.79 5.90 11.17
C ASN A 74 1.99 5.33 9.99
N ILE A 75 2.55 4.35 9.28
CA ILE A 75 1.85 3.63 8.21
C ILE A 75 0.64 2.89 8.78
N LEU A 76 0.79 2.12 9.85
CA LEU A 76 -0.32 1.38 10.44
C LEU A 76 -1.47 2.29 10.92
N MET A 77 -1.15 3.42 11.55
CA MET A 77 -2.17 4.37 12.00
C MET A 77 -2.96 5.00 10.84
N ARG A 78 -2.30 5.23 9.69
CA ARG A 78 -2.88 5.90 8.52
C ARG A 78 -3.52 4.93 7.52
N CYS A 79 -3.03 3.70 7.48
CA CYS A 79 -3.34 2.71 6.45
C CYS A 79 -3.92 1.42 7.04
N ASN A 80 -4.47 1.43 8.25
CA ASN A 80 -4.93 0.21 8.92
C ASN A 80 -5.92 -0.63 8.09
N GLY A 81 -6.69 0.03 7.22
CA GLY A 81 -7.68 -0.61 6.36
C GLY A 81 -7.13 -1.21 5.05
N ILE A 82 -5.86 -0.99 4.69
CA ILE A 82 -5.30 -1.52 3.44
C ILE A 82 -4.95 -3.00 3.58
N THR A 83 -4.96 -3.73 2.46
CA THR A 83 -4.50 -5.12 2.40
C THR A 83 -2.98 -5.23 2.36
N ILE A 84 -2.44 -6.41 2.68
CA ILE A 84 -1.02 -6.74 2.49
C ILE A 84 -0.58 -6.50 1.05
N SER A 85 -1.44 -6.80 0.08
CA SER A 85 -1.15 -6.59 -1.35
C SER A 85 -1.11 -5.10 -1.70
N GLU A 86 -1.99 -4.28 -1.11
CA GLU A 86 -1.92 -2.82 -1.22
C GLU A 86 -0.64 -2.25 -0.57
N LEU A 87 -0.20 -2.80 0.57
CA LEU A 87 1.08 -2.41 1.18
C LEU A 87 2.26 -2.70 0.24
N ALA A 88 2.28 -3.87 -0.40
CA ALA A 88 3.31 -4.21 -1.38
C ALA A 88 3.30 -3.27 -2.60
N ASP A 89 2.11 -2.92 -3.12
CA ASP A 89 1.98 -1.94 -4.21
C ASP A 89 2.44 -0.54 -3.78
N MET A 90 2.11 -0.12 -2.56
CA MET A 90 2.54 1.16 -2.01
C MET A 90 4.08 1.25 -2.00
N ILE A 91 4.76 0.23 -1.47
CA ILE A 91 6.23 0.18 -1.45
C ILE A 91 6.82 0.19 -2.87
N ARG A 92 6.24 -0.58 -3.79
CA ARG A 92 6.67 -0.58 -5.19
C ARG A 92 6.56 0.80 -5.83
N LYS A 93 5.47 1.54 -5.56
CA LYS A 93 5.28 2.90 -6.06
C LYS A 93 6.27 3.88 -5.45
N PHE A 94 6.61 3.71 -4.17
CA PHE A 94 7.67 4.46 -3.52
C PHE A 94 9.00 4.24 -4.26
N SER A 95 9.35 2.97 -4.55
CA SER A 95 10.58 2.61 -5.29
C SER A 95 10.64 3.17 -6.70
N SER A 96 9.49 3.31 -7.36
CA SER A 96 9.42 3.85 -8.72
C SER A 96 9.55 5.38 -8.81
N GLY A 97 9.58 6.08 -7.67
CA GLY A 97 9.59 7.54 -7.63
C GLY A 97 8.26 8.19 -8.01
N ARG A 98 7.15 7.43 -8.04
CA ARG A 98 5.82 7.92 -8.43
C ARG A 98 5.34 9.08 -7.56
N TYR A 99 5.78 9.13 -6.30
CA TYR A 99 5.37 10.15 -5.34
C TYR A 99 6.46 11.18 -5.01
N GLY A 100 7.60 11.11 -5.70
CA GLY A 100 8.71 12.03 -5.49
C GLY A 100 10.07 11.36 -5.73
N GLN A 101 11.12 12.17 -5.73
CA GLN A 101 12.50 11.69 -5.83
C GLN A 101 13.15 11.54 -4.46
N PHE A 102 14.11 10.61 -4.41
CA PHE A 102 14.91 10.36 -3.23
C PHE A 102 16.22 11.17 -3.32
N TYR A 103 16.39 12.18 -2.47
CA TYR A 103 17.61 13.01 -2.45
C TYR A 103 18.74 12.40 -1.60
N GLY A 104 18.94 11.08 -1.70
CA GLY A 104 20.06 10.38 -1.07
C GLY A 104 19.91 10.06 0.43
N GLN A 105 18.82 10.48 1.09
CA GLN A 105 18.48 10.07 2.47
C GLN A 105 17.00 9.76 2.61
N MET A 106 16.68 8.71 3.37
CA MET A 106 15.30 8.34 3.68
C MET A 106 14.99 8.90 5.05
N ASP A 107 13.92 9.68 5.14
CA ASP A 107 13.44 10.17 6.41
C ASP A 107 11.96 9.84 6.62
N ILE A 108 11.54 9.96 7.87
CA ILE A 108 10.18 9.64 8.32
C ILE A 108 9.15 10.56 7.67
N MET A 109 9.48 11.82 7.40
CA MET A 109 8.58 12.79 6.78
C MET A 109 8.30 12.41 5.34
N THR A 110 9.34 12.08 4.57
CA THR A 110 9.22 11.65 3.17
C THR A 110 8.30 10.43 3.04
N ILE A 111 8.50 9.40 3.87
CA ILE A 111 7.61 8.21 3.88
C ILE A 111 6.18 8.61 4.26
N GLY A 112 6.02 9.50 5.25
CA GLY A 112 4.73 10.00 5.68
C GLY A 112 3.97 10.73 4.56
N GLU A 113 4.66 11.60 3.82
CA GLU A 113 4.09 12.33 2.68
C GLU A 113 3.65 11.37 1.58
N TRP A 114 4.51 10.45 1.15
CA TRP A 114 4.15 9.48 0.12
C TRP A 114 3.00 8.56 0.54
N THR A 115 2.95 8.19 1.82
CA THR A 115 1.82 7.43 2.38
C THR A 115 0.51 8.22 2.27
N MET A 116 0.53 9.54 2.54
CA MET A 116 -0.65 10.39 2.38
C MET A 116 -1.09 10.49 0.91
N VAL A 117 -0.15 10.65 -0.02
CA VAL A 117 -0.47 10.69 -1.45
C VAL A 117 -1.05 9.36 -1.93
N TYR A 118 -0.48 8.22 -1.52
CA TYR A 118 -1.01 6.90 -1.84
C TYR A 118 -2.45 6.72 -1.34
N MET A 119 -2.74 7.16 -0.11
CA MET A 119 -4.10 7.08 0.45
C MET A 119 -5.09 8.00 -0.26
N LYS A 120 -4.64 9.14 -0.79
CA LYS A 120 -5.46 10.00 -1.63
C LYS A 120 -5.81 9.31 -2.96
N ASP A 121 -4.80 8.77 -3.67
CA ASP A 121 -5.02 7.99 -4.89
C ASP A 121 -6.04 6.86 -4.67
N ARG A 122 -5.88 6.15 -3.55
CA ARG A 122 -6.80 5.08 -3.14
C ARG A 122 -8.23 5.60 -2.94
N GLY A 123 -8.39 6.75 -2.26
CA GLY A 123 -9.68 7.38 -2.04
C GLY A 123 -10.36 7.78 -3.35
N ASP A 124 -9.61 8.37 -4.29
CA ASP A 124 -10.12 8.78 -5.59
C ASP A 124 -10.62 7.59 -6.41
N ILE A 125 -9.92 6.44 -6.38
CA ILE A 125 -10.35 5.20 -7.04
C ILE A 125 -11.69 4.71 -6.46
N ILE A 126 -11.84 4.71 -5.13
CA ILE A 126 -13.07 4.28 -4.47
C ILE A 126 -14.23 5.20 -4.82
N LEU A 127 -14.02 6.52 -4.76
CA LEU A 127 -15.04 7.51 -5.09
C LEU A 127 -15.53 7.37 -6.54
N ASN A 128 -14.61 7.17 -7.48
CA ASN A 128 -14.96 6.98 -8.88
C ASN A 128 -15.78 5.70 -9.09
N ASN A 129 -15.42 4.61 -8.43
CA ASN A 129 -16.18 3.35 -8.50
C ASN A 129 -17.59 3.46 -7.90
N ASP A 130 -17.72 4.16 -6.77
CA ASP A 130 -19.02 4.39 -6.15
C ASP A 130 -19.93 5.23 -7.05
N GLN A 131 -19.38 6.26 -7.72
CA GLN A 131 -20.12 7.07 -8.69
C GLN A 131 -20.56 6.27 -9.91
N LEU A 132 -19.67 5.46 -10.49
CA LEU A 132 -19.99 4.57 -11.61
C LEU A 132 -21.09 3.58 -11.24
N THR A 133 -21.01 2.98 -10.05
CA THR A 133 -22.01 2.03 -9.55
C THR A 133 -23.38 2.69 -9.43
N ARG A 134 -23.45 3.91 -8.88
CA ARG A 134 -24.72 4.67 -8.79
C ARG A 134 -25.30 5.00 -10.17
N PHE A 135 -24.46 5.47 -11.10
CA PHE A 135 -24.90 5.78 -12.46
C PHE A 135 -25.51 4.58 -13.18
N ILE A 136 -24.89 3.39 -13.07
CA ILE A 136 -25.41 2.15 -13.67
C ILE A 136 -26.77 1.79 -13.06
N LEU A 137 -26.88 1.85 -11.73
CA LEU A 137 -28.11 1.53 -11.00
C LEU A 137 -29.26 2.52 -11.28
N GLU A 138 -28.96 3.77 -11.63
CA GLU A 138 -29.94 4.78 -12.00
C GLU A 138 -30.37 4.68 -13.47
N ARG A 139 -29.47 4.25 -14.36
CA ARG A 139 -29.76 4.03 -15.78
C ARG A 139 -30.65 2.81 -16.04
N ASP A 140 -30.53 1.78 -15.21
CA ASP A 140 -31.28 0.54 -15.34
C ASP A 140 -32.65 0.57 -14.60
N LYS A 141 -33.09 1.75 -14.15
CA LYS A 141 -34.45 2.04 -13.62
C LYS A 141 -35.32 2.69 -14.68
#